data_AF-A0A5C6K5M6-F1
#
_entry.id   AF-A0A5C6K5M6-F1
#
_cell.length_a   1.000
_cell.length_b   1.000
_cell.length_c   1.000
_cell.angle_alpha   90.00
_cell.angle_beta   90.00
_cell.angle_gamma   90.00
#
_symmetry.space_group_name_H-M   'P 1'
#
loop_
_entity.id
_entity.type
_entity.pdbx_description
1 polymer ?
#
loop_
_entity_poly.entity_id
_entity_poly.type
_entity_poly.pdbx_seq_one_letter_code
_entity_poly.pdbx_strand_id
1 'polypeptide(L)' 'MKKQYIIARYFRGWHVETMCKPTTKKDADKRCTKLQEDASPLTEYKVLKIATTRKKTTLI' A
#
# COMPACT_ATOMS: atom_id res chain seq x y z
N MET A 1 -1.19 -16.16 12.10
CA MET A 1 -0.73 -14.75 11.94
C MET A 1 -1.67 -14.02 10.98
N LYS A 2 -2.17 -12.83 11.34
CA LYS A 2 -3.19 -12.12 10.58
C LYS A 2 -2.52 -11.33 9.44
N LYS A 3 -2.63 -11.81 8.19
CA LYS A 3 -2.04 -11.14 7.02
C LYS A 3 -2.63 -9.72 6.92
N GLN A 4 -1.78 -8.69 6.95
CA GLN A 4 -2.18 -7.31 6.71
C GLN A 4 -1.67 -6.85 5.35
N TYR A 5 -2.37 -5.89 4.77
CA TYR A 5 -2.07 -5.33 3.47
C TYR A 5 -1.99 -3.81 3.58
N ILE A 6 -1.08 -3.22 2.82
CA ILE A 6 -0.87 -1.78 2.71
C ILE A 6 -0.84 -1.38 1.24
N ILE A 7 -0.92 -0.08 0.95
CA ILE A 7 -0.87 0.46 -0.40
C ILE A 7 0.42 1.27 -0.53
N ALA A 8 1.18 1.02 -1.58
CA ALA A 8 2.38 1.79 -1.92
C ALA A 8 2.13 2.56 -3.22
N ARG A 9 2.56 3.82 -3.23
CA ARG A 9 2.55 4.72 -4.38
C ARG A 9 3.93 4.74 -5.02
N TYR A 10 3.95 4.55 -6.33
CA TYR A 10 5.11 4.66 -7.18
C TYR A 10 4.90 5.81 -8.17
N PHE A 11 5.95 6.55 -8.48
CA PHE A 11 5.93 7.59 -9.51
C PHE A 11 7.09 7.36 -10.46
N ARG A 12 6.81 7.17 -11.75
CA ARG A 12 7.81 6.84 -12.78
C ARG A 12 8.71 5.65 -12.38
N GLY A 13 8.11 4.63 -11.75
CA GLY A 13 8.83 3.44 -11.28
C GLY A 13 9.58 3.59 -9.95
N TRP A 14 9.67 4.80 -9.39
CA TRP A 14 10.28 5.03 -8.08
C TRP A 14 9.25 4.92 -6.96
N HIS A 15 9.60 4.24 -5.87
CA HIS A 15 8.78 4.23 -4.66
C HIS A 15 8.76 5.62 -4.04
N VAL A 16 7.57 6.18 -3.84
CA VAL A 16 7.39 7.53 -3.29
C VAL A 16 6.87 7.46 -1.87
N GLU A 17 5.80 6.69 -1.66
CA GLU A 17 5.10 6.70 -0.38
C GLU A 17 4.47 5.35 -0.11
N THR A 18 4.45 4.96 1.17
CA THR A 18 3.68 3.83 1.64
C THR A 18 2.56 4.33 2.53
N MET A 19 1.31 4.16 2.09
CA MET A 19 0.14 4.46 2.92
C MET A 19 -0.01 3.36 3.98
N CYS A 20 0.52 3.63 5.17
CA CYS A 20 0.56 2.73 6.33
C CYS A 20 -0.79 2.63 7.06
N LYS A 21 -1.86 2.26 6.33
CA LYS A 21 -3.11 1.78 6.95
C LYS A 21 -3.23 0.29 6.73
N PRO A 22 -2.78 -0.54 7.69
CA PRO A 22 -2.91 -1.98 7.56
C PRO A 22 -4.37 -2.37 7.52
N THR A 23 -4.78 -3.00 6.42
CA THR A 23 -6.16 -3.41 6.21
C THR A 23 -6.25 -4.83 5.65
N THR A 24 -7.47 -5.31 5.43
CA THR A 24 -7.72 -6.59 4.75
C THR A 24 -7.39 -6.49 3.27
N LYS A 25 -7.06 -7.61 2.61
CA LYS A 25 -6.75 -7.62 1.16
C LYS A 25 -7.83 -6.92 0.34
N LYS A 26 -9.09 -7.27 0.60
CA LYS A 26 -10.26 -6.75 -0.13
C LYS A 26 -10.43 -5.24 0.00
N ASP A 27 -10.19 -4.69 1.20
CA ASP A 27 -10.23 -3.24 1.42
C ASP A 27 -9.04 -2.53 0.77
N ALA A 28 -7.84 -3.11 0.85
CA ALA A 28 -6.65 -2.56 0.21
C ALA A 28 -6.84 -2.50 -1.32
N ASP A 29 -7.33 -3.58 -1.93
CA ASP A 29 -7.60 -3.65 -3.37
C ASP A 29 -8.62 -2.57 -3.78
N LYS A 30 -9.76 -2.47 -3.08
CA LYS A 30 -10.78 -1.43 -3.37
C LYS A 30 -10.24 -0.01 -3.28
N ARG A 31 -9.45 0.29 -2.25
CA ARG A 31 -8.83 1.63 -2.09
C ARG A 31 -7.75 1.88 -3.12
N CYS A 32 -6.97 0.86 -3.47
CA CYS A 32 -5.95 0.94 -4.50
C CYS A 32 -6.56 1.23 -5.88
N THR A 33 -7.67 0.56 -6.24
CA THR A 33 -8.37 0.83 -7.51
C THR A 33 -8.86 2.27 -7.58
N LYS A 34 -9.50 2.80 -6.53
CA LYS A 34 -9.93 4.19 -6.50
C LYS A 34 -8.75 5.16 -6.65
N LEU A 35 -7.68 4.93 -5.88
CA LEU A 35 -6.47 5.76 -5.97
C LEU A 35 -5.84 5.69 -7.36
N GLN A 36 -5.92 4.55 -8.04
CA GLN A 36 -5.40 4.35 -9.39
C GLN A 36 -6.25 5.05 -10.46
N GLU A 37 -7.57 5.12 -10.28
CA GLU A 37 -8.48 5.86 -11.17
C GLU A 37 -8.25 7.38 -11.08
N ASP A 38 -7.98 7.89 -9.87
CA ASP A 38 -7.62 9.30 -9.63
C ASP A 38 -6.13 9.60 -9.90
N ALA A 39 -5.33 8.58 -10.25
CA ALA A 39 -3.89 8.72 -10.42
C ALA A 39 -3.53 9.37 -11.76
N SER A 40 -2.49 10.20 -11.77
CA SER A 40 -1.85 10.58 -13.03
C SER A 40 -1.24 9.35 -13.72
N PRO A 41 -1.07 9.34 -15.06
CA PRO A 41 -0.55 8.19 -15.82
C PRO A 41 0.83 7.70 -15.36
N LEU A 42 1.60 8.58 -14.71
CA LEU A 42 2.93 8.30 -14.18
C LEU A 42 2.92 7.76 -12.75
N THR A 43 1.75 7.70 -12.11
CA THR A 43 1.55 7.24 -10.74
C THR A 43 0.92 5.84 -10.76
N GLU A 44 1.55 4.91 -10.04
CA GLU A 44 1.04 3.56 -9.85
C GLU A 44 0.82 3.30 -8.36
N TYR A 45 -0.33 2.73 -8.01
CA TYR A 45 -0.61 2.23 -6.68
C TYR A 45 -0.55 0.70 -6.69
N LYS A 46 0.16 0.11 -5.71
CA LYS A 46 0.31 -1.34 -5.58
C LYS A 46 -0.05 -1.78 -4.17
N VAL A 47 -0.81 -2.87 -4.07
CA VAL A 47 -1.13 -3.50 -2.79
C VAL A 47 0.02 -4.42 -2.38
N LEU A 48 0.62 -4.14 -1.23
CA LEU A 48 1.70 -4.93 -0.66
C LEU A 48 1.20 -5.72 0.54
N LYS A 49 1.52 -7.01 0.57
CA LYS A 49 1.26 -7.88 1.72
C LYS A 49 2.38 -7.70 2.74
N ILE A 50 2.02 -7.28 3.95
CA ILE A 50 2.95 -7.23 5.07
C ILE A 50 2.72 -8.41 6.01
N ALA A 51 3.82 -9.02 6.43
CA ALA A 51 3.80 -9.90 7.58
C ALA A 51 3.61 -9.02 8.82
N THR A 52 2.50 -9.19 9.53
CA THR A 52 2.38 -8.68 10.91
C THR A 52 3.32 -9.48 11.80
N THR A 53 4.61 -9.20 11.74
CA THR A 53 5.45 -9.48 12.89
C THR A 53 5.05 -8.43 13.93
N ARG A 54 4.79 -8.86 15.18
CA ARG A 54 4.57 -7.94 16.31
C ARG A 54 5.83 -7.12 16.66
N LYS A 55 6.70 -6.81 15.70
CA LYS A 55 7.78 -5.86 15.90
C LYS A 55 7.27 -4.53 15.37
N LYS A 56 6.97 -3.63 16.31
CA LYS A 56 6.99 -2.17 16.11
C LYS A 56 7.96 -1.85 14.97
N THR A 57 7.43 -1.56 13.78
CA THR A 57 8.23 -0.94 12.73
C THR A 57 8.40 0.50 13.18
N THR A 58 9.44 0.76 13.94
CA THR A 58 9.95 2.12 14.12
C THR A 58 10.38 2.56 12.73
N LEU A 59 9.62 3.47 12.12
CA LEU A 59 10.10 4.28 11.00
C LEU A 59 11.27 5.09 11.57
N ILE A 60 12.49 4.78 11.14
CA ILE A 60 13.68 5.63 11.31
C ILE A 60 13.72 6.54 10.09
#